data_AF-A0A923WRB0-F1
#
_entry.id   AF-A0A923WRB0-F1
#
_cell.length_a   1.000
_cell.length_b   1.000
_cell.length_c   1.000
_cell.angle_alpha   90.00
_cell.angle_beta   90.00
_cell.angle_gamma   90.00
#
_symmetry.space_group_name_H-M   'P 1'
#
loop_
_entity.id
_entity.type
_entity.pdbx_description
1 polymer ?
#
loop_
_entity_poly.entity_id
_entity_poly.type
_entity_poly.pdbx_seq_one_letter_code
_entity_poly.pdbx_strand_id
1 'polypeptide(L)'
;MTFPPLLFQQRAVFSATVAAPFGAPGIRTEADTLRPLMCLPPRFGKKDACDAVASEAGAQIARYFADADGGCQVPLGEAGSIDQQQVWA
;
A
#
# COMPACT_ATOMS: atom_id res chain seq x y z
N MET A 1 -0.50 22.88 -18.28
CA MET A 1 -0.89 21.45 -18.29
C MET A 1 -1.31 21.08 -16.87
N THR A 2 -2.60 21.00 -16.60
CA THR A 2 -3.13 20.65 -15.28
C THR A 2 -3.16 19.13 -15.17
N PHE A 3 -2.29 18.55 -14.35
CA PHE A 3 -2.45 17.15 -13.95
C PHE A 3 -3.84 17.01 -13.30
N PRO A 4 -4.68 16.06 -13.71
CA PRO A 4 -5.91 15.80 -12.97
C PRO A 4 -5.54 15.52 -11.51
N PRO A 5 -6.29 16.03 -10.52
CA PRO A 5 -6.01 15.72 -9.13
C PRO A 5 -5.96 14.20 -9.01
N LEU A 6 -4.78 13.66 -8.71
CA LEU A 6 -4.57 12.23 -8.56
C LEU A 6 -5.63 11.72 -7.58
N LEU A 7 -6.52 10.82 -8.02
CA LEU A 7 -7.56 10.18 -7.21
C LEU A 7 -7.01 9.66 -5.86
N PHE A 8 -5.70 9.39 -5.80
CA PHE A 8 -4.91 9.01 -4.63
C PHE A 8 -4.82 10.06 -3.50
N GLN A 9 -5.32 11.29 -3.71
CA GLN A 9 -5.42 12.30 -2.64
C GLN A 9 -6.66 12.11 -1.76
N GLN A 10 -7.61 11.23 -2.11
CA GLN A 10 -8.79 10.97 -1.31
C GLN A 10 -8.57 9.76 -0.40
N ARG A 11 -8.75 9.90 0.93
CA ARG A 11 -8.69 8.78 1.89
C ARG A 11 -9.64 7.62 1.54
N ALA A 12 -10.68 7.87 0.75
CA ALA A 12 -11.67 6.88 0.34
C ALA A 12 -11.10 5.77 -0.57
N VAL A 13 -10.02 6.03 -1.31
CA VAL A 13 -9.46 5.06 -2.27
C VAL A 13 -8.53 4.02 -1.66
N PHE A 14 -8.21 4.15 -0.37
CA PHE A 14 -7.31 3.25 0.36
C PHE A 14 -8.11 2.26 1.22
N SER A 15 -7.69 1.00 1.24
CA SER A 15 -8.28 -0.06 2.06
C SER A 15 -7.74 -0.04 3.50
N ALA A 16 -6.53 0.49 3.72
CA ALA A 16 -5.94 0.76 5.04
C ALA A 16 -4.84 1.82 4.94
N THR A 17 -4.43 2.41 6.07
CA THR A 17 -3.15 3.15 6.18
C THR A 17 -2.37 2.72 7.42
N VAL A 18 -1.06 2.54 7.24
CA VAL A 18 -0.13 2.16 8.31
C VAL A 18 0.67 3.39 8.74
N ALA A 19 1.07 3.46 10.01
CA ALA A 19 2.00 4.50 10.44
C ALA A 19 3.44 4.11 10.07
N ALA A 20 4.19 5.03 9.48
CA ALA A 20 5.61 4.84 9.20
C ALA A 20 6.44 6.03 9.70
N PRO A 21 7.76 5.86 9.91
CA PRO A 21 8.64 6.95 10.34
C PRO A 21 8.70 8.13 9.35
N PHE A 22 8.31 7.92 8.09
CA PHE A 22 8.39 8.88 6.99
C PHE A 22 7.02 9.29 6.42
N GLY A 23 5.92 8.95 7.08
CA GLY A 23 4.56 9.26 6.63
C GLY A 23 3.58 8.13 6.90
N ALA A 24 2.64 7.92 5.99
CA ALA A 24 1.67 6.83 6.09
C ALA A 24 1.57 6.04 4.79
N PRO A 25 2.04 4.78 4.74
CA PRO A 25 1.77 3.88 3.62
C PRO A 25 0.27 3.66 3.46
N GLY A 26 -0.27 4.07 2.31
CA GLY A 26 -1.62 3.78 1.86
C GLY A 26 -1.67 2.43 1.17
N ILE A 27 -2.49 1.54 1.72
CA ILE A 27 -2.72 0.19 1.22
C ILE A 27 -3.97 0.22 0.35
N ARG A 28 -3.90 -0.40 -0.83
CA ARG A 28 -5.02 -0.57 -1.75
C ARG A 28 -5.13 -2.04 -2.12
N THR A 29 -6.34 -2.56 -2.07
CA THR A 29 -6.64 -3.94 -2.39
C THR A 29 -7.72 -3.97 -3.47
N GLU A 30 -7.63 -4.95 -4.35
CA GLU A 30 -8.59 -5.18 -5.42
C GLU A 30 -8.56 -6.68 -5.78
N ALA A 31 -9.73 -7.30 -5.90
CA ALA A 31 -9.87 -8.72 -6.22
C ALA A 31 -8.95 -9.64 -5.39
N ASP A 32 -8.95 -9.46 -4.06
CA ASP A 32 -8.13 -10.22 -3.09
C ASP A 32 -6.60 -10.14 -3.31
N THR A 33 -6.14 -9.08 -3.98
CA THR A 33 -4.70 -8.80 -4.18
C THR A 33 -4.32 -7.42 -3.69
N LEU A 34 -3.06 -7.28 -3.28
CA LEU A 34 -2.43 -6.01 -2.98
C LEU A 34 -2.07 -5.29 -4.29
N ARG A 35 -2.49 -4.02 -4.41
CA ARG A 35 -2.08 -3.10 -5.48
C ARG A 35 -0.87 -2.27 -5.02
N PRO A 36 -0.16 -1.58 -5.93
CA PRO A 36 0.99 -0.77 -5.56
C PRO A 36 0.72 0.18 -4.38
N LEU A 37 1.61 0.15 -3.40
CA LEU A 37 1.55 1.00 -2.22
C LEU A 37 1.83 2.46 -2.58
N MET A 38 1.27 3.38 -1.80
CA MET A 38 1.52 4.81 -1.95
C MET A 38 2.05 5.39 -0.63
N CYS A 39 3.18 6.08 -0.66
CA CYS A 39 3.63 6.86 0.49
C CYS A 39 2.81 8.15 0.59
N LEU A 40 1.98 8.26 1.63
CA LEU A 40 1.13 9.42 1.83
C LEU A 40 1.77 10.42 2.80
N PRO A 41 1.52 11.73 2.62
CA PRO A 41 1.97 12.74 3.57
C PRO A 41 1.38 12.48 4.97
N PRO A 42 2.04 12.93 6.06
CA PRO A 42 1.63 12.66 7.45
C PRO A 42 0.19 13.08 7.80
N ARG A 43 -0.41 14.01 7.05
CA ARG A 43 -1.82 14.41 7.21
C ARG A 43 -2.82 13.26 7.00
N PHE A 44 -2.42 12.21 6.30
CA PHE A 44 -3.20 11.00 6.16
C PHE A 44 -2.99 10.14 7.41
N GLY A 45 -3.86 10.34 8.41
CA GLY A 45 -3.84 9.54 9.64
C GLY A 45 -4.16 8.06 9.39
N LYS A 46 -4.04 7.26 10.44
CA LYS A 46 -4.37 5.83 10.43
C LYS A 46 -5.82 5.61 9.95
N LYS A 47 -6.01 4.56 9.15
CA LYS A 47 -7.27 4.02 8.68
C LYS A 47 -7.20 2.52 8.89
N ASP A 48 -8.15 1.99 9.64
CA ASP A 48 -8.25 0.55 9.86
C ASP A 48 -8.60 -0.17 8.56
N ALA A 49 -8.18 -1.43 8.47
CA ALA A 49 -8.36 -2.24 7.27
C ALA A 49 -9.83 -2.53 6.99
N CYS A 50 -10.21 -2.43 5.71
CA CYS A 50 -11.56 -2.73 5.24
C CYS A 50 -11.74 -4.18 4.74
N ASP A 51 -10.65 -4.93 4.57
CA ASP A 51 -10.66 -6.33 4.11
C ASP A 51 -9.46 -7.11 4.67
N ALA A 52 -9.49 -8.44 4.47
CA ALA A 52 -8.50 -9.36 5.03
C ALA A 52 -7.09 -9.13 4.46
N VAL A 53 -6.97 -8.83 3.16
CA VAL A 53 -5.68 -8.60 2.49
C VAL A 53 -5.05 -7.30 2.99
N ALA A 54 -5.84 -6.25 3.17
CA ALA A 54 -5.40 -4.97 3.71
C ALA A 54 -4.97 -5.10 5.18
N SER A 55 -5.66 -5.94 5.95
CA SER A 55 -5.29 -6.25 7.33
C SER A 55 -3.94 -6.96 7.40
N GLU A 56 -3.76 -8.02 6.61
CA GLU A 56 -2.52 -8.79 6.59
C GLU A 56 -1.34 -7.95 6.07
N ALA A 57 -1.54 -7.20 4.97
CA ALA A 57 -0.53 -6.29 4.43
C ALA A 57 -0.14 -5.23 5.46
N GLY A 58 -1.12 -4.68 6.18
CA GLY A 58 -0.89 -3.71 7.25
C GLY A 58 -0.03 -4.28 8.39
N ALA A 59 -0.33 -5.51 8.82
CA ALA A 59 0.43 -6.21 9.85
C ALA A 59 1.87 -6.52 9.42
N GLN A 60 2.06 -6.99 8.18
CA GLN A 60 3.39 -7.30 7.64
C GLN A 60 4.24 -6.04 7.46
N ILE A 61 3.67 -4.93 6.97
CA ILE A 61 4.37 -3.64 6.86
C ILE A 61 4.75 -3.10 8.25
N ALA A 62 3.83 -3.16 9.22
CA ALA A 62 4.12 -2.75 10.59
C ALA A 62 5.25 -3.61 11.21
N ARG A 63 5.26 -4.92 10.94
CA ARG A 63 6.33 -5.82 11.35
C ARG A 63 7.65 -5.46 10.68
N TYR A 64 7.66 -5.20 9.37
CA TYR A 64 8.86 -4.80 8.63
C TYR A 64 9.53 -3.56 9.22
N PHE A 65 8.74 -2.59 9.70
CA PHE A 65 9.29 -1.40 10.37
C PHE A 65 9.90 -1.69 11.75
N ALA A 66 9.51 -2.78 12.40
CA ALA A 66 10.10 -3.22 13.66
C ALA A 66 11.28 -4.19 13.45
N ASP A 67 11.20 -5.02 12.41
CA ASP A 67 12.15 -6.07 12.07
C ASP A 67 12.23 -6.21 10.53
N ALA A 68 13.38 -5.81 9.97
CA ALA A 68 13.58 -5.75 8.53
C ALA A 68 13.66 -7.13 7.85
N ASP A 69 13.83 -8.20 8.62
CA ASP A 69 13.89 -9.57 8.10
C ASP A 69 12.49 -10.17 7.81
N GLY A 70 11.42 -9.42 8.15
CA GLY A 70 10.04 -9.82 7.87
C GLY A 70 9.72 -9.87 6.38
N GLY A 71 9.43 -11.07 5.86
CA GLY A 71 9.01 -11.27 4.48
C GLY A 71 7.59 -10.76 4.18
N CYS A 72 7.32 -10.49 2.90
CA CYS A 72 6.00 -10.18 2.36
C CYS A 72 5.34 -11.46 1.85
N GLN A 73 4.16 -11.82 2.36
CA GLN A 73 3.41 -13.04 2.00
C GLN A 73 2.03 -12.74 1.44
N VAL A 74 1.67 -11.46 1.30
CA VAL A 74 0.38 -11.07 0.72
C VAL A 74 0.39 -11.24 -0.80
N PRO A 75 -0.72 -11.69 -1.42
CA PRO A 75 -0.82 -11.81 -2.88
C PRO A 75 -0.64 -10.45 -3.55
N LEU A 76 0.26 -10.35 -4.52
CA LEU A 76 0.47 -9.13 -5.31
C LEU A 76 -0.31 -9.21 -6.61
N GLY A 77 -1.09 -8.18 -6.92
CA GLY A 77 -1.76 -8.06 -8.21
C GLY A 77 -0.81 -7.52 -9.28
N GLU A 78 -1.06 -7.83 -10.54
CA GLU A 78 -0.22 -7.35 -11.66
C GLU A 78 -0.18 -5.82 -11.74
N ALA A 79 1.02 -5.26 -11.86
CA ALA A 79 1.24 -3.83 -12.00
C ALA A 79 2.44 -3.56 -12.91
N GLY A 80 2.54 -2.34 -13.43
CA GLY A 80 3.65 -1.91 -14.28
C GLY A 80 3.62 -2.45 -15.71
N SER A 81 4.62 -2.08 -16.49
CA SER A 81 4.88 -2.65 -17.82
C SER A 81 5.49 -4.05 -17.72
N ILE A 82 5.56 -4.77 -18.85
CA ILE A 82 6.21 -6.09 -18.93
C ILE A 82 7.67 -5.99 -18.45
N ASP A 83 8.42 -4.97 -18.88
CA ASP A 83 9.81 -4.77 -18.45
C ASP A 83 9.90 -4.54 -16.93
N GLN A 84 8.96 -3.78 -16.35
CA GLN A 84 8.91 -3.56 -14.90
C GLN A 84 8.64 -4.86 -14.14
N GLN A 85 7.71 -5.68 -14.62
CA GLN A 85 7.40 -6.97 -14.02
C GLN A 85 8.60 -7.93 -14.06
N GLN A 86 9.36 -7.93 -15.15
CA GLN A 86 10.59 -8.72 -15.25
C GLN A 86 11.68 -8.24 -14.29
N VAL A 87 11.76 -6.94 -14.01
CA VAL A 87 12.73 -6.38 -13.05
C VAL A 87 12.30 -6.63 -11.60
N TRP A 88 11.00 -6.74 -11.33
CA TRP A 88 10.47 -6.92 -9.98
C TRP A 88 10.33 -8.39 -9.54
N ALA A 89 10.25 -9.32 -10.49
CA ALA A 89 10.22 -10.77 -10.23
C ALA A 89 11.58 -11.30 -9.75
#